data_AF-A0AAN7F5A6-F1
#
_entry.id   AF-A0AAN7F5A6-F1
#
_cell.length_a   1.000
_cell.length_b   1.000
_cell.length_c   1.000
_cell.angle_alpha   90.00
_cell.angle_beta   90.00
_cell.angle_gamma   90.00
#
_symmetry.space_group_name_H-M   'P 1'
#
loop_
_entity.id
_entity.type
_entity.pdbx_description
1 polymer ?
#
loop_
_entity_poly.entity_id
_entity_poly.type
_entity_poly.pdbx_seq_one_letter_code
_entity_poly.pdbx_strand_id
1 'polypeptide(L)'
;MISNSPYILVLDCDMYCNDPTSARRAVCFHLDSKFLHSLAFVQFPQRFHNISKDDIYDNQLRSAFSVLWQGADGLQGPILSGTGFYIKRVSLCGGSIQDIDLEELKHSFGSSNELIKSLHGNYKPYVINDQNGLLEETRLLASCTYENDTKWGKEVGFLYNSVVEDYFTGFTLHCKGWISVYCDPLRPQFLGSGTTNLNDFLIQGMRWSSGLVEVSFSKFCPLIYGPTRMSIFESLCYGQLAFHPISYFLSLWCFATIPQLCLLNDIPLYPKVSDSYSVIFLFIFSSAIFKHLQEVLSTGGTFQTWRNEQRIWMMKSITSHLYGSLDAIMKRIGMREASFLPTNKVEDAEQVELYKMGKFDFQTSNMFLVPMVSLIILNLVSFIGGLARVIFVGNSDQMLVQVFISFYILVMNFPIIEAMIMRKDKGRVRPSVTILSAMFSTIFLLLGCIILCC
;
A
#
# COMPACT_ATOMS: atom_id res chain seq x y z
N MET A 1 -2.03 -20.45 -27.12
CA MET A 1 -2.65 -21.44 -28.02
C MET A 1 -3.96 -20.97 -28.65
N ILE A 2 -4.87 -20.32 -27.92
CA ILE A 2 -6.04 -19.63 -28.50
C ILE A 2 -5.62 -18.30 -29.16
N SER A 3 -4.86 -17.48 -28.43
CA SER A 3 -4.07 -16.38 -28.97
C SER A 3 -2.68 -16.44 -28.32
N ASN A 4 -1.61 -16.30 -29.11
CA ASN A 4 -0.23 -16.32 -28.62
C ASN A 4 0.39 -14.92 -28.70
N SER A 5 -0.30 -13.92 -28.13
CA SER A 5 0.17 -12.54 -28.18
C SER A 5 1.48 -12.37 -27.39
N PRO A 6 2.51 -11.71 -27.93
CA PRO A 6 3.76 -11.43 -27.22
C PRO A 6 3.59 -10.41 -26.08
N TYR A 7 2.50 -9.65 -26.08
CA TYR A 7 2.17 -8.67 -25.05
C TYR A 7 0.80 -8.99 -24.43
N ILE A 8 0.70 -8.81 -23.12
CA ILE A 8 -0.48 -9.11 -22.32
C ILE A 8 -0.89 -7.82 -21.60
N LEU A 9 -2.15 -7.39 -21.77
CA LEU A 9 -2.76 -6.36 -20.93
C LEU A 9 -3.29 -7.01 -19.67
N VAL A 10 -2.94 -6.47 -18.51
CA VAL A 10 -3.52 -6.87 -17.22
C VAL A 10 -4.40 -5.73 -16.73
N LEU A 11 -5.65 -6.07 -16.44
CA LEU A 11 -6.69 -5.13 -16.04
C LEU A 11 -7.64 -5.80 -15.05
N ASP A 12 -7.88 -5.13 -13.93
CA ASP A 12 -8.88 -5.54 -12.94
C ASP A 12 -10.31 -5.31 -13.44
N CYS A 13 -11.27 -6.03 -12.85
CA CYS A 13 -12.67 -5.95 -13.24
C CYS A 13 -13.34 -4.60 -12.95
N ASP A 14 -12.80 -3.84 -11.99
CA ASP A 14 -13.23 -2.49 -11.65
C ASP A 14 -12.49 -1.41 -12.44
N MET A 15 -11.68 -1.79 -13.42
CA MET A 15 -10.92 -0.89 -14.29
C MET A 15 -11.36 -1.04 -15.75
N TYR A 16 -11.45 0.07 -16.47
CA TYR A 16 -11.73 0.08 -17.91
C TYR A 16 -10.75 0.96 -18.68
N CYS A 17 -10.60 0.65 -19.97
CA CYS A 17 -9.79 1.45 -20.89
C CYS A 17 -10.54 2.74 -21.25
N ASN A 18 -10.04 3.88 -20.76
CA ASN A 18 -10.62 5.20 -21.01
C ASN A 18 -10.14 5.83 -22.32
N ASP A 19 -8.92 5.48 -22.76
CA ASP A 19 -8.33 5.95 -24.01
C ASP A 19 -7.92 4.75 -24.86
N PRO A 20 -8.47 4.57 -26.08
CA PRO A 20 -8.18 3.41 -26.93
C PRO A 20 -6.73 3.37 -27.43
N THR A 21 -5.93 4.41 -27.19
CA THR A 21 -4.53 4.48 -27.60
C THR A 21 -3.54 3.84 -26.61
N SER A 22 -4.03 3.31 -25.49
CA SER A 22 -3.22 2.66 -24.44
C SER A 22 -2.29 1.58 -24.98
N ALA A 23 -2.82 0.66 -25.78
CA ALA A 23 -2.03 -0.40 -26.43
C ALA A 23 -0.95 0.16 -27.35
N ARG A 24 -1.30 1.16 -28.18
CA ARG A 24 -0.36 1.80 -29.10
C ARG A 24 0.79 2.47 -28.34
N ARG A 25 0.48 3.14 -27.21
CA ARG A 25 1.49 3.80 -26.37
C ARG A 25 2.43 2.79 -25.73
N ALA A 26 1.90 1.72 -25.16
CA ALA A 26 2.73 0.68 -24.54
C ALA A 26 3.62 -0.03 -25.57
N VAL A 27 3.07 -0.38 -26.74
CA VAL A 27 3.82 -1.04 -27.82
C VAL A 27 4.93 -0.13 -28.37
N CYS A 28 4.74 1.19 -28.38
CA CYS A 28 5.79 2.14 -28.77
C CYS A 28 7.08 1.93 -27.95
N PHE A 29 6.97 1.79 -26.62
CA PHE A 29 8.11 1.50 -25.77
C PHE A 29 8.68 0.09 -25.99
N HIS A 30 7.81 -0.91 -26.15
CA HIS A 30 8.26 -2.28 -26.39
C HIS A 30 8.97 -2.50 -27.73
N LEU A 31 8.70 -1.67 -28.73
CA LEU A 31 9.33 -1.70 -30.05
C LEU A 31 10.53 -0.74 -30.17
N ASP A 32 10.77 0.11 -29.17
CA ASP A 32 11.94 0.99 -29.16
C ASP A 32 13.22 0.14 -29.06
N SER A 33 14.14 0.35 -30.00
CA SER A 33 15.46 -0.29 -30.05
C SER A 33 16.23 -0.25 -28.73
N LYS A 34 16.07 0.80 -27.91
CA LYS A 34 16.73 0.95 -26.61
C LYS A 34 16.20 -0.01 -25.55
N PHE A 35 14.92 -0.36 -25.65
CA PHE A 35 14.17 -1.10 -24.63
C PHE A 35 13.77 -2.51 -25.09
N LEU A 36 13.97 -2.81 -26.38
CA LEU A 36 13.47 -4.00 -27.06
C LEU A 36 13.77 -5.31 -26.32
N HIS A 37 14.97 -5.45 -25.77
CA HIS A 37 15.41 -6.70 -25.13
C HIS A 37 15.24 -6.73 -23.61
N SER A 38 15.19 -5.57 -22.96
CA SER A 38 15.22 -5.45 -21.49
C SER A 38 13.89 -5.02 -20.87
N LEU A 39 12.93 -4.49 -21.65
CA LEU A 39 11.65 -4.02 -21.11
C LEU A 39 10.69 -5.18 -20.84
N ALA A 40 10.34 -5.34 -19.56
CA ALA A 40 9.32 -6.29 -19.11
C ALA A 40 7.92 -5.71 -19.24
N PHE A 41 7.64 -4.55 -18.66
CA PHE A 41 6.29 -3.98 -18.67
C PHE A 41 6.25 -2.46 -18.74
N VAL A 42 5.13 -1.93 -19.26
CA VAL A 42 4.79 -0.51 -19.24
C VAL A 42 3.61 -0.32 -18.28
N GLN A 43 3.84 0.40 -17.18
CA GLN A 43 2.85 0.70 -16.16
C GLN A 43 2.21 2.06 -16.43
N PHE A 44 0.88 2.11 -16.44
CA PHE A 44 0.13 3.37 -16.43
C PHE A 44 -0.36 3.69 -15.00
N PRO A 45 -0.58 4.96 -14.65
CA PRO A 45 -1.19 5.29 -13.37
C PRO A 45 -2.57 4.68 -13.22
N GLN A 46 -2.86 4.19 -12.01
CA GLN A 46 -4.24 3.94 -11.62
C GLN A 46 -4.91 5.29 -11.35
N ARG A 47 -6.02 5.54 -12.03
CA ARG A 47 -6.85 6.73 -11.85
C ARG A 47 -8.28 6.26 -11.64
N PHE A 48 -9.07 7.02 -10.88
CA PHE A 48 -10.43 6.60 -10.53
C PHE A 48 -11.45 7.67 -10.95
N HIS A 49 -12.63 7.24 -11.41
CA HIS A 49 -13.66 8.15 -11.90
C HIS A 49 -14.62 8.63 -10.80
N ASN A 50 -14.69 7.92 -9.67
CA ASN A 50 -15.64 8.16 -8.58
C ASN A 50 -15.02 8.94 -7.40
N ILE A 51 -13.86 9.58 -7.59
CA ILE A 51 -13.16 10.34 -6.52
C ILE A 51 -13.97 11.58 -6.17
N SER A 52 -14.27 11.75 -4.88
CA SER A 52 -14.95 12.96 -4.40
C SER A 52 -14.03 14.17 -4.46
N LYS A 53 -14.61 15.38 -4.51
CA LYS A 53 -13.84 16.63 -4.56
C LYS A 53 -12.83 16.76 -3.40
N ASP A 54 -13.19 16.24 -2.23
CA ASP A 54 -12.37 16.32 -1.03
C ASP A 54 -11.39 15.14 -0.90
N ASP A 55 -11.60 14.04 -1.63
CA ASP A 55 -10.83 12.78 -1.57
C ASP A 55 -10.36 12.41 -0.15
N ILE A 56 -11.32 12.31 0.77
CA ILE A 56 -11.04 12.13 2.20
C ILE A 56 -10.29 10.84 2.54
N TYR A 57 -10.30 9.84 1.65
CA TYR A 57 -9.62 8.56 1.82
C TYR A 57 -8.27 8.49 1.10
N ASP A 58 -7.83 9.56 0.41
CA ASP A 58 -6.60 9.54 -0.40
C ASP A 58 -6.64 8.38 -1.42
N ASN A 59 -7.76 8.24 -2.13
CA ASN A 59 -7.91 7.21 -3.17
C ASN A 59 -7.06 7.50 -4.40
N GLN A 60 -6.70 8.77 -4.65
CA GLN A 60 -5.82 9.12 -5.76
C GLN A 60 -4.44 8.48 -5.66
N LEU A 61 -4.01 8.10 -4.45
CA LEU A 61 -2.67 7.57 -4.19
C LEU A 61 -1.60 8.45 -4.84
N ARG A 62 -1.77 9.77 -4.70
CA ARG A 62 -1.00 10.80 -5.41
C ARG A 62 0.50 10.58 -5.24
N SER A 63 0.94 10.34 -4.01
CA SER A 63 2.36 10.10 -3.71
C SER A 63 2.92 8.92 -4.52
N ALA A 64 2.18 7.81 -4.64
CA ALA A 64 2.64 6.66 -5.42
C ALA A 64 2.78 6.99 -6.92
N PHE A 65 1.72 7.50 -7.54
CA PHE A 65 1.68 7.67 -8.99
C PHE A 65 2.32 8.98 -9.50
N SER A 66 2.40 10.03 -8.68
CA SER A 66 2.94 11.34 -9.09
C SER A 66 4.35 11.59 -8.56
N VAL A 67 4.86 10.77 -7.64
CA VAL A 67 6.18 10.99 -7.03
C VAL A 67 7.02 9.71 -7.08
N LEU A 68 6.55 8.63 -6.46
CA LEU A 68 7.36 7.41 -6.32
C LEU A 68 7.62 6.73 -7.66
N TRP A 69 6.60 6.51 -8.48
CA TRP A 69 6.76 5.85 -9.78
C TRP A 69 7.49 6.72 -10.79
N GLN A 70 7.26 8.02 -10.79
CA GLN A 70 8.03 8.95 -11.63
C GLN A 70 9.50 8.98 -11.22
N GLY A 71 9.79 8.95 -9.91
CA GLY A 71 11.15 8.88 -9.39
C GLY A 71 11.85 7.56 -9.71
N ALA A 72 11.18 6.44 -9.52
CA ALA A 72 11.69 5.10 -9.84
C ALA A 72 11.91 4.89 -11.35
N ASP A 73 11.12 5.57 -12.20
CA ASP A 73 11.32 5.55 -13.67
C ASP A 73 12.66 6.17 -14.10
N GLY A 74 13.27 7.01 -13.26
CA GLY A 74 14.64 7.49 -13.45
C GLY A 74 15.73 6.45 -13.14
N LEU A 75 15.36 5.29 -12.58
CA LEU A 75 16.24 4.18 -12.23
C LEU A 75 16.00 2.99 -13.18
N GLN A 76 15.33 1.93 -12.72
CA GLN A 76 15.00 0.74 -13.53
C GLN A 76 13.52 0.66 -13.92
N GLY A 77 12.71 1.64 -13.52
CA GLY A 77 11.29 1.70 -13.85
C GLY A 77 10.39 1.65 -12.62
N PRO A 78 9.07 1.87 -12.79
CA PRO A 78 8.11 1.80 -11.71
C PRO A 78 7.90 0.35 -11.25
N ILE A 79 7.43 0.20 -10.01
CA ILE A 79 7.02 -1.10 -9.49
C ILE A 79 5.65 -1.47 -10.06
N LEU A 80 5.49 -2.77 -10.34
CA LEU A 80 4.26 -3.34 -10.87
C LEU A 80 3.10 -3.15 -9.89
N SER A 81 2.03 -2.50 -10.33
CA SER A 81 0.92 -2.05 -9.47
C SER A 81 -0.40 -2.78 -9.77
N GLY A 82 -0.37 -4.08 -10.04
CA GLY A 82 -1.56 -4.96 -10.13
C GLY A 82 -2.45 -4.80 -11.37
N THR A 83 -2.60 -3.60 -11.93
CA THR A 83 -3.54 -3.31 -13.03
C THR A 83 -3.04 -2.17 -13.92
N GLY A 84 -3.63 -2.04 -15.11
CA GLY A 84 -3.36 -0.93 -16.03
C GLY A 84 -1.95 -0.99 -16.61
N PHE A 85 -1.45 -2.17 -16.94
CA PHE A 85 -0.12 -2.35 -17.52
C PHE A 85 -0.11 -3.35 -18.67
N TYR A 86 0.86 -3.17 -19.57
CA TYR A 86 1.17 -4.15 -20.62
C TYR A 86 2.49 -4.82 -20.27
N ILE A 87 2.51 -6.14 -20.24
CA ILE A 87 3.70 -6.95 -19.94
C ILE A 87 4.08 -7.80 -21.15
N LYS A 88 5.38 -7.92 -21.39
CA LYS A 88 5.97 -8.77 -22.42
C LYS A 88 5.95 -10.22 -21.93
N ARG A 89 5.27 -11.11 -22.64
CA ARG A 89 5.07 -12.52 -22.23
C ARG A 89 6.37 -13.22 -21.83
N VAL A 90 7.44 -13.03 -22.60
CA VAL A 90 8.73 -13.69 -22.35
C VAL A 90 9.33 -13.34 -20.99
N SER A 91 9.04 -12.14 -20.44
CA SER A 91 9.53 -11.78 -19.12
C SER A 91 8.86 -12.61 -18.01
N LEU A 92 7.60 -13.00 -18.20
CA LEU A 92 6.88 -13.91 -17.29
C LEU A 92 7.34 -15.37 -17.42
N CYS A 93 7.95 -15.74 -18.53
CA CYS A 93 8.43 -17.11 -18.75
C CYS A 93 9.81 -17.39 -18.12
N GLY A 94 10.39 -16.42 -17.39
CA GLY A 94 11.64 -16.62 -16.67
C GLY A 94 12.92 -16.36 -17.49
N GLY A 95 12.83 -15.94 -18.76
CA GLY A 95 13.99 -15.57 -19.59
C GLY A 95 13.91 -16.09 -21.03
N SER A 96 15.07 -16.14 -21.72
CA SER A 96 15.18 -16.76 -23.05
C SER A 96 15.06 -18.28 -22.93
N ILE A 97 14.18 -18.87 -23.73
CA ILE A 97 13.86 -20.30 -23.74
C ILE A 97 14.61 -21.04 -24.86
N GLN A 98 15.38 -20.31 -25.67
CA GLN A 98 15.91 -20.80 -26.96
C GLN A 98 16.94 -21.94 -26.85
N ASP A 99 17.57 -22.12 -25.68
CA ASP A 99 18.65 -23.10 -25.45
C ASP A 99 18.39 -24.05 -24.27
N ILE A 100 17.13 -24.17 -23.82
CA ILE A 100 16.77 -25.00 -22.66
C ILE A 100 16.33 -26.40 -23.13
N ASP A 101 16.79 -27.44 -22.45
CA ASP A 101 16.40 -28.82 -22.72
C ASP A 101 14.89 -29.04 -22.52
N LEU A 102 14.30 -29.94 -23.32
CA LEU A 102 12.87 -30.22 -23.31
C LEU A 102 12.40 -30.74 -21.95
N GLU A 103 13.21 -31.55 -21.27
CA GLU A 103 12.85 -32.09 -19.95
C GLU A 103 12.87 -30.99 -18.87
N GLU A 104 13.79 -30.04 -18.94
CA GLU A 104 13.79 -28.88 -18.06
C GLU A 104 12.60 -27.95 -18.33
N LEU A 105 12.19 -27.81 -19.60
CA LEU A 105 10.99 -27.07 -19.97
C LEU A 105 9.72 -27.74 -19.46
N LYS A 106 9.63 -29.08 -19.50
CA LYS A 106 8.50 -29.80 -18.91
C LYS A 106 8.43 -29.66 -17.40
N HIS A 107 9.58 -29.70 -16.72
CA HIS A 107 9.63 -29.45 -15.29
C HIS A 107 9.20 -28.01 -14.94
N SER A 108 9.52 -27.04 -15.80
CA SER A 108 9.22 -25.63 -15.56
C SER A 108 7.77 -25.26 -15.89
N PHE A 109 7.29 -25.65 -17.07
CA PHE A 109 6.01 -25.22 -17.65
C PHE A 109 4.90 -26.27 -17.59
N GLY A 110 5.22 -27.50 -17.17
CA GLY A 110 4.28 -28.62 -17.10
C GLY A 110 4.37 -29.56 -18.31
N SER A 111 3.49 -30.57 -18.32
CA SER A 111 3.53 -31.69 -19.27
C SER A 111 3.06 -31.37 -20.69
N SER A 112 2.49 -30.18 -20.94
CA SER A 112 1.98 -29.80 -22.26
C SER A 112 3.10 -29.52 -23.26
N ASN A 113 3.24 -30.42 -24.24
CA ASN A 113 4.14 -30.22 -25.37
C ASN A 113 3.71 -29.03 -26.25
N GLU A 114 2.40 -28.79 -26.38
CA GLU A 114 1.91 -27.69 -27.22
C GLU A 114 2.16 -26.32 -26.57
N LEU A 115 2.03 -26.22 -25.25
CA LEU A 115 2.44 -25.02 -24.52
C LEU A 115 3.92 -24.74 -24.74
N ILE A 116 4.78 -25.75 -24.55
CA ILE A 116 6.24 -25.62 -24.73
C ILE A 116 6.59 -25.21 -26.16
N LYS A 117 5.95 -25.80 -27.18
CA LYS A 117 6.12 -25.38 -28.58
C LYS A 117 5.71 -23.92 -28.78
N SER A 118 4.63 -23.47 -28.12
CA SER A 118 4.14 -22.10 -28.25
C SER A 118 5.05 -21.03 -27.66
N LEU A 119 5.98 -21.42 -26.78
CA LEU A 119 6.98 -20.51 -26.20
C LEU A 119 8.10 -20.16 -27.19
N HIS A 120 8.30 -20.97 -28.23
CA HIS A 120 9.31 -20.72 -29.25
C HIS A 120 8.81 -19.69 -30.27
N GLY A 121 9.63 -18.68 -30.59
CA GLY A 121 9.24 -17.50 -31.39
C GLY A 121 8.72 -17.79 -32.81
N ASN A 122 8.95 -19.00 -33.34
CA ASN A 122 8.48 -19.44 -34.65
C ASN A 122 7.17 -20.25 -34.61
N TYR A 123 6.44 -20.24 -33.49
CA TYR A 123 5.20 -20.99 -33.35
C TYR A 123 4.12 -20.47 -34.32
N LYS A 124 3.86 -21.26 -35.36
CA LYS A 124 2.62 -21.18 -36.13
C LYS A 124 1.61 -22.10 -35.47
N PRO A 125 0.42 -21.62 -35.06
CA PRO A 125 -0.57 -22.45 -34.40
C PRO A 125 -1.03 -23.57 -35.35
N TYR A 126 -0.56 -24.78 -35.11
CA TYR A 126 -0.94 -25.98 -35.88
C TYR A 126 -2.41 -26.38 -35.59
N VAL A 127 -2.95 -25.94 -34.44
CA VAL A 127 -4.23 -26.39 -33.87
C VAL A 127 -5.45 -25.58 -34.36
N ILE A 128 -5.29 -24.65 -35.31
CA ILE A 128 -6.45 -23.92 -35.87
C ILE A 128 -7.42 -24.87 -36.60
N ASN A 129 -6.96 -26.05 -37.04
CA ASN A 129 -7.77 -27.01 -37.80
C ASN A 129 -8.40 -28.14 -36.96
N ASP A 130 -8.04 -28.30 -35.67
CA ASP A 130 -8.61 -29.33 -34.79
C ASP A 130 -9.19 -28.69 -33.52
N GLN A 131 -10.49 -28.35 -33.58
CA GLN A 131 -11.22 -27.74 -32.47
C GLN A 131 -11.29 -28.66 -31.25
N ASN A 132 -11.30 -29.98 -31.45
CA ASN A 132 -11.38 -30.95 -30.36
C ASN A 132 -10.03 -31.04 -29.63
N GLY A 133 -8.92 -31.10 -30.38
CA GLY A 133 -7.58 -31.02 -29.82
C GLY A 133 -7.32 -29.73 -29.04
N LEU A 134 -7.77 -28.57 -29.57
CA LEU A 134 -7.68 -27.29 -28.85
C LEU A 134 -8.45 -27.30 -27.53
N LEU A 135 -9.64 -27.90 -27.52
CA LEU A 135 -10.50 -27.96 -26.35
C LEU A 135 -9.91 -28.86 -25.26
N GLU A 136 -9.43 -30.05 -25.62
CA GLU A 136 -8.76 -30.97 -24.69
C GLU A 136 -7.49 -30.35 -24.11
N GLU A 137 -6.69 -29.70 -24.94
CA GLU A 137 -5.48 -28.98 -24.49
C GLU A 137 -5.82 -27.82 -23.56
N THR A 138 -6.86 -27.05 -23.86
CA THR A 138 -7.32 -25.97 -22.98
C THR A 138 -7.84 -26.51 -21.64
N ARG A 139 -8.55 -27.65 -21.65
CA ARG A 139 -9.01 -28.33 -20.44
C ARG A 139 -7.85 -28.82 -19.58
N LEU A 140 -6.80 -29.36 -20.20
CA LEU A 140 -5.58 -29.78 -19.51
C LEU A 140 -4.90 -28.60 -18.83
N LEU A 141 -4.66 -27.51 -19.56
CA LEU A 141 -4.00 -26.31 -19.06
C LEU A 141 -4.80 -25.59 -17.97
N ALA A 142 -6.13 -25.63 -18.03
CA ALA A 142 -7.02 -25.04 -17.03
C ALA A 142 -7.31 -25.98 -15.83
N SER A 143 -6.72 -27.18 -15.80
CA SER A 143 -6.94 -28.12 -14.71
C SER A 143 -6.28 -27.65 -13.41
N CYS A 144 -6.93 -27.87 -12.28
CA CYS A 144 -6.40 -27.49 -10.96
C CYS A 144 -5.12 -28.23 -10.57
N THR A 145 -4.79 -29.33 -11.25
CA THR A 145 -3.58 -30.11 -11.01
C THR A 145 -2.44 -29.78 -11.95
N TYR A 146 -2.64 -28.91 -12.95
CA TYR A 146 -1.63 -28.63 -13.97
C TYR A 146 -0.34 -28.04 -13.39
N GLU A 147 -0.49 -27.17 -12.38
CA GLU A 147 0.64 -26.49 -11.74
C GLU A 147 1.36 -27.37 -10.71
N ASN A 148 0.83 -28.55 -10.36
CA ASN A 148 1.43 -29.45 -9.38
C ASN A 148 2.83 -29.88 -9.83
N ASP A 149 3.80 -29.80 -8.91
CA ASP A 149 5.21 -30.14 -9.14
C ASP A 149 5.90 -29.37 -10.28
N THR A 150 5.32 -28.24 -10.72
CA THR A 150 5.93 -27.34 -11.69
C THR A 150 6.59 -26.12 -11.02
N LYS A 151 7.20 -25.26 -11.84
CA LYS A 151 7.74 -23.95 -11.43
C LYS A 151 6.75 -22.78 -11.59
N TRP A 152 5.51 -23.03 -12.01
CA TRP A 152 4.44 -22.02 -11.99
C TRP A 152 4.27 -21.44 -10.59
N GLY A 153 4.12 -20.12 -10.50
CA GLY A 153 4.00 -19.42 -9.22
C GLY A 153 5.29 -19.27 -8.42
N LYS A 154 6.37 -19.96 -8.81
CA LYS A 154 7.67 -19.96 -8.10
C LYS A 154 8.75 -19.23 -8.89
N GLU A 155 8.88 -19.52 -10.17
CA GLU A 155 9.87 -18.91 -11.08
C GLU A 155 9.24 -18.42 -12.39
N VAL A 156 8.08 -18.98 -12.74
CA VAL A 156 7.32 -18.73 -13.98
C VAL A 156 5.96 -18.14 -13.64
N GLY A 157 5.52 -17.15 -14.43
CA GLY A 157 4.25 -16.46 -14.26
C GLY A 157 4.30 -15.38 -13.18
N PHE A 158 3.13 -15.08 -12.63
CA PHE A 158 3.01 -14.27 -11.41
C PHE A 158 3.41 -15.12 -10.21
N LEU A 159 4.08 -14.50 -9.24
CA LEU A 159 4.75 -15.24 -8.17
C LEU A 159 3.90 -15.27 -6.89
N TYR A 160 3.66 -16.46 -6.33
CA TYR A 160 2.66 -16.71 -5.28
C TYR A 160 3.19 -16.54 -3.85
N ASN A 161 4.47 -16.18 -3.67
CA ASN A 161 5.11 -16.14 -2.36
C ASN A 161 4.56 -15.07 -1.41
N SER A 162 3.73 -14.14 -1.88
CA SER A 162 3.11 -13.12 -1.06
C SER A 162 1.74 -12.73 -1.60
N VAL A 163 0.87 -12.22 -0.72
CA VAL A 163 -0.43 -11.64 -1.10
C VAL A 163 -0.35 -10.33 -1.90
N VAL A 164 0.87 -9.79 -2.09
CA VAL A 164 1.18 -8.70 -3.04
C VAL A 164 2.00 -9.27 -4.20
N GLU A 165 1.38 -10.17 -4.97
CA GLU A 165 2.03 -10.89 -6.07
C GLU A 165 2.54 -9.95 -7.16
N ASP A 166 1.86 -8.82 -7.35
CA ASP A 166 2.25 -7.76 -8.26
C ASP A 166 3.62 -7.16 -7.91
N TYR A 167 3.75 -6.63 -6.69
CA TYR A 167 4.98 -6.10 -6.14
C TYR A 167 6.10 -7.14 -6.21
N PHE A 168 5.81 -8.39 -5.79
CA PHE A 168 6.81 -9.44 -5.72
C PHE A 168 7.26 -9.92 -7.11
N THR A 169 6.35 -9.99 -8.08
CA THR A 169 6.66 -10.31 -9.48
C THR A 169 7.51 -9.20 -10.09
N GLY A 170 7.11 -7.93 -9.92
CA GLY A 170 7.88 -6.77 -10.40
C GLY A 170 9.31 -6.76 -9.83
N PHE A 171 9.44 -6.94 -8.51
CA PHE A 171 10.73 -7.03 -7.82
C PHE A 171 11.63 -8.12 -8.42
N THR A 172 11.06 -9.30 -8.64
CA THR A 172 11.82 -10.43 -9.18
C THR A 172 12.22 -10.22 -10.64
N LEU A 173 11.37 -9.55 -11.43
CA LEU A 173 11.71 -9.17 -12.81
C LEU A 173 12.89 -8.20 -12.83
N HIS A 174 12.88 -7.15 -11.99
CA HIS A 174 14.01 -6.23 -11.88
C HIS A 174 15.28 -6.91 -11.36
N CYS A 175 15.17 -7.83 -10.38
CA CYS A 175 16.29 -8.67 -9.94
C CYS A 175 16.87 -9.57 -11.05
N LYS A 176 16.08 -9.88 -12.09
CA LYS A 176 16.51 -10.64 -13.27
C LYS A 176 17.08 -9.73 -14.37
N GLY A 177 17.21 -8.43 -14.13
CA GLY A 177 17.76 -7.45 -15.07
C GLY A 177 16.75 -6.88 -16.06
N TRP A 178 15.46 -7.20 -15.92
CA TRP A 178 14.43 -6.51 -16.68
C TRP A 178 14.24 -5.09 -16.16
N ILE A 179 13.79 -4.19 -17.04
CA ILE A 179 13.37 -2.83 -16.69
C ILE A 179 11.86 -2.68 -16.93
N SER A 180 11.27 -1.65 -16.36
CA SER A 180 9.90 -1.20 -16.62
C SER A 180 9.88 0.26 -17.04
N VAL A 181 8.75 0.71 -17.58
CA VAL A 181 8.54 2.12 -17.95
C VAL A 181 7.25 2.62 -17.33
N TYR A 182 7.28 3.84 -16.79
CA TYR A 182 6.11 4.56 -16.32
C TYR A 182 5.56 5.49 -17.41
N CYS A 183 4.29 5.28 -17.81
CA CYS A 183 3.63 6.10 -18.84
C CYS A 183 2.43 6.84 -18.26
N ASP A 184 2.59 8.15 -18.00
CA ASP A 184 1.53 9.04 -17.49
C ASP A 184 1.15 10.11 -18.52
N PRO A 185 0.35 9.77 -19.56
CA PRO A 185 -0.17 10.76 -20.48
C PRO A 185 -1.27 11.63 -19.83
N LEU A 186 -1.41 12.87 -20.31
CA LEU A 186 -2.39 13.85 -19.78
C LEU A 186 -3.82 13.30 -19.69
N ARG A 187 -4.25 12.49 -20.66
CA ARG A 187 -5.52 11.75 -20.57
C ARG A 187 -5.26 10.40 -19.89
N PRO A 188 -5.89 10.11 -18.74
CA PRO A 188 -5.80 8.80 -18.11
C PRO A 188 -6.15 7.69 -19.09
N GLN A 189 -5.28 6.68 -19.21
CA GLN A 189 -5.50 5.55 -20.12
C GLN A 189 -6.48 4.53 -19.54
N PHE A 190 -6.45 4.37 -18.22
CA PHE A 190 -7.34 3.49 -17.47
C PHE A 190 -8.04 4.28 -16.37
N LEU A 191 -9.31 3.95 -16.15
CA LEU A 191 -10.11 4.50 -15.06
C LEU A 191 -10.79 3.35 -14.32
N GLY A 192 -10.79 3.40 -12.99
CA GLY A 192 -11.54 2.45 -12.18
C GLY A 192 -12.30 3.08 -11.02
N SER A 193 -12.68 2.24 -10.06
CA SER A 193 -13.49 2.63 -8.89
C SER A 193 -12.69 2.60 -7.59
N GLY A 194 -12.50 3.78 -6.99
CA GLY A 194 -11.89 3.95 -5.66
C GLY A 194 -12.83 3.50 -4.54
N THR A 195 -12.29 3.35 -3.33
CA THR A 195 -13.09 2.97 -2.14
C THR A 195 -13.95 4.12 -1.65
N THR A 196 -15.22 3.86 -1.29
CA THR A 196 -16.16 4.89 -0.81
C THR A 196 -16.48 4.78 0.68
N ASN A 197 -16.01 3.73 1.35
CA ASN A 197 -16.17 3.53 2.79
C ASN A 197 -14.83 3.20 3.47
N LEU A 198 -14.74 3.50 4.76
CA LEU A 198 -13.52 3.32 5.55
C LEU A 198 -13.18 1.83 5.75
N ASN A 199 -14.17 0.95 5.79
CA ASN A 199 -13.95 -0.47 6.03
C ASN A 199 -13.13 -1.11 4.92
N ASP A 200 -13.58 -0.97 3.68
CA ASP A 200 -12.91 -1.54 2.51
C ASP A 200 -11.54 -0.90 2.31
N PHE A 201 -11.43 0.41 2.56
CA PHE A 201 -10.16 1.13 2.55
C PHE A 201 -9.12 0.54 3.52
N LEU A 202 -9.51 0.30 4.77
CA LEU A 202 -8.60 -0.22 5.79
C LEU A 202 -8.27 -1.71 5.59
N ILE A 203 -9.23 -2.51 5.10
CA ILE A 203 -9.01 -3.91 4.73
C ILE A 203 -8.02 -4.00 3.56
N GLN A 204 -8.19 -3.15 2.54
CA GLN A 204 -7.25 -3.08 1.40
C GLN A 204 -5.84 -2.77 1.89
N GLY A 205 -5.70 -1.73 2.73
CA GLY A 205 -4.42 -1.35 3.31
C GLY A 205 -3.80 -2.43 4.19
N MET A 206 -4.62 -3.19 4.94
CA MET A 206 -4.14 -4.30 5.76
C MET A 206 -3.57 -5.43 4.90
N ARG A 207 -4.24 -5.78 3.79
CA ARG A 207 -3.75 -6.79 2.84
C ARG A 207 -2.40 -6.41 2.24
N TRP A 208 -2.29 -5.17 1.75
CA TRP A 208 -1.03 -4.66 1.19
C TRP A 208 0.09 -4.67 2.24
N SER A 209 -0.22 -4.22 3.46
CA SER A 209 0.75 -4.22 4.56
C SER A 209 1.22 -5.62 4.91
N SER A 210 0.31 -6.60 4.96
CA SER A 210 0.65 -8.00 5.23
C SER A 210 1.61 -8.54 4.18
N GLY A 211 1.30 -8.38 2.89
CA GLY A 211 2.16 -8.87 1.82
C GLY A 211 3.54 -8.21 1.78
N LEU A 212 3.61 -6.89 1.93
CA LEU A 212 4.89 -6.16 1.96
C LEU A 212 5.80 -6.63 3.11
N VAL A 213 5.20 -6.94 4.27
CA VAL A 213 5.92 -7.46 5.43
C VAL A 213 6.33 -8.92 5.23
N GLU A 214 5.50 -9.75 4.60
CA GLU A 214 5.88 -11.11 4.19
C GLU A 214 7.14 -11.09 3.32
N VAL A 215 7.22 -10.18 2.33
CA VAL A 215 8.41 -10.04 1.48
C VAL A 215 9.62 -9.57 2.27
N SER A 216 9.47 -8.56 3.14
CA SER A 216 10.55 -8.02 3.98
C SER A 216 11.23 -9.09 4.84
N PHE A 217 10.45 -10.05 5.31
CA PHE A 217 10.89 -11.13 6.18
C PHE A 217 11.24 -12.42 5.43
N SER A 218 11.03 -12.47 4.11
CA SER A 218 11.36 -13.63 3.28
C SER A 218 12.85 -13.67 2.89
N LYS A 219 13.27 -14.77 2.25
CA LYS A 219 14.58 -14.85 1.58
C LYS A 219 14.77 -13.83 0.46
N PHE A 220 13.69 -13.19 0.01
CA PHE A 220 13.65 -12.16 -1.03
C PHE A 220 13.58 -10.75 -0.45
N CYS A 221 14.01 -10.55 0.79
CA CYS A 221 14.09 -9.23 1.40
C CYS A 221 14.83 -8.24 0.47
N PRO A 222 14.20 -7.11 0.06
CA PRO A 222 14.79 -6.21 -0.92
C PRO A 222 16.14 -5.64 -0.52
N LEU A 223 16.40 -5.46 0.77
CA LEU A 223 17.65 -4.90 1.30
C LEU A 223 18.79 -5.92 1.38
N ILE A 224 18.50 -7.22 1.23
CA ILE A 224 19.49 -8.30 1.30
C ILE A 224 19.65 -8.94 -0.08
N TYR A 225 18.54 -9.32 -0.69
CA TYR A 225 18.51 -9.98 -2.00
C TYR A 225 18.75 -8.99 -3.14
N GLY A 226 18.17 -7.79 -3.06
CA GLY A 226 18.21 -6.77 -4.10
C GLY A 226 19.60 -6.24 -4.45
N PRO A 227 20.46 -5.81 -3.51
CA PRO A 227 21.73 -5.15 -3.83
C PRO A 227 22.71 -6.04 -4.62
N THR A 228 22.53 -7.36 -4.58
CA THR A 228 23.34 -8.31 -5.36
C THR A 228 22.88 -8.49 -6.81
N ARG A 229 21.72 -7.91 -7.18
CA ARG A 229 20.99 -8.20 -8.43
C ARG A 229 20.46 -6.98 -9.17
N MET A 230 20.33 -5.84 -8.50
CA MET A 230 19.90 -4.56 -9.06
C MET A 230 20.70 -3.42 -8.46
N SER A 231 20.46 -2.19 -8.95
CA SER A 231 21.10 -1.01 -8.36
C SER A 231 20.70 -0.85 -6.89
N ILE A 232 21.61 -0.29 -6.07
CA ILE A 232 21.32 -0.06 -4.65
C ILE A 232 20.15 0.91 -4.47
N PHE A 233 19.99 1.89 -5.37
CA PHE A 233 18.89 2.85 -5.32
C PHE A 233 17.54 2.18 -5.61
N GLU A 234 17.47 1.30 -6.62
CA GLU A 234 16.25 0.54 -6.91
C GLU A 234 15.89 -0.40 -5.75
N SER A 235 16.91 -1.09 -5.21
CA SER A 235 16.75 -1.94 -4.03
C SER A 235 16.23 -1.15 -2.81
N LEU A 236 16.64 0.10 -2.64
CA LEU A 236 16.12 1.00 -1.61
C LEU A 236 14.69 1.45 -1.90
N CYS A 237 14.29 1.67 -3.16
CA CYS A 237 12.91 1.98 -3.53
C CYS A 237 11.96 0.82 -3.15
N TYR A 238 12.33 -0.41 -3.51
CA TYR A 238 11.61 -1.62 -3.07
C TYR A 238 11.64 -1.77 -1.54
N GLY A 239 12.82 -1.63 -0.94
CA GLY A 239 13.00 -1.73 0.52
C GLY A 239 12.15 -0.73 1.29
N GLN A 240 12.04 0.51 0.82
CA GLN A 240 11.20 1.52 1.42
C GLN A 240 9.74 1.05 1.50
N LEU A 241 9.17 0.52 0.42
CA LEU A 241 7.79 0.03 0.43
C LEU A 241 7.61 -1.21 1.30
N ALA A 242 8.56 -2.15 1.22
CA ALA A 242 8.48 -3.40 1.97
C ALA A 242 8.47 -3.16 3.49
N PHE A 243 9.35 -2.29 3.98
CA PHE A 243 9.53 -2.02 5.42
C PHE A 243 8.62 -0.91 5.96
N HIS A 244 8.06 -0.08 5.08
CA HIS A 244 7.21 1.05 5.45
C HIS A 244 6.08 0.70 6.43
N PRO A 245 5.31 -0.40 6.28
CA PRO A 245 4.28 -0.76 7.25
C PRO A 245 4.81 -0.90 8.67
N ILE A 246 5.93 -1.63 8.85
CA ILE A 246 6.52 -1.87 10.18
C ILE A 246 7.03 -0.57 10.79
N SER A 247 7.80 0.19 10.01
CA SER A 247 8.38 1.44 10.47
C SER A 247 7.28 2.41 10.90
N TYR A 248 6.21 2.53 10.12
CA TYR A 248 5.17 3.52 10.40
C TYR A 248 4.28 3.11 11.58
N PHE A 249 3.85 1.85 11.69
CA PHE A 249 3.03 1.47 12.84
C PHE A 249 3.81 1.62 14.14
N LEU A 250 5.07 1.16 14.21
CA LEU A 250 5.88 1.28 15.42
C LEU A 250 6.08 2.74 15.82
N SER A 251 6.52 3.59 14.88
CA SER A 251 6.75 5.00 15.16
C SER A 251 5.48 5.71 15.61
N LEU A 252 4.34 5.47 14.95
CA LEU A 252 3.11 6.22 15.25
C LEU A 252 2.42 5.75 16.51
N TRP A 253 2.51 4.46 16.86
CA TRP A 253 2.09 4.01 18.17
C TRP A 253 2.91 4.67 19.28
N CYS A 254 4.22 4.84 19.10
CA CYS A 254 5.05 5.60 20.04
C CYS A 254 4.63 7.08 20.10
N PHE A 255 4.49 7.76 18.97
CA PHE A 255 4.10 9.19 18.93
C PHE A 255 2.68 9.48 19.41
N ALA A 256 1.77 8.51 19.32
CA ALA A 256 0.38 8.64 19.75
C ALA A 256 0.16 8.27 21.23
N THR A 257 1.16 7.67 21.89
CA THR A 257 1.05 7.25 23.31
C THR A 257 2.07 7.94 24.22
N ILE A 258 3.35 7.92 23.88
CA ILE A 258 4.43 8.36 24.78
C ILE A 258 4.33 9.86 25.07
N PRO A 259 4.24 10.78 24.07
CA PRO A 259 4.08 12.21 24.34
C PRO A 259 2.87 12.55 25.20
N GLN A 260 1.76 11.85 25.00
CA GLN A 260 0.48 12.05 25.67
C GLN A 260 0.55 11.61 27.13
N LEU A 261 1.15 10.46 27.40
CA LEU A 261 1.34 9.98 28.77
C LEU A 261 2.32 10.85 29.54
N CYS A 262 3.43 11.25 28.91
CA CYS A 262 4.40 12.16 29.53
C CYS A 262 3.81 13.56 29.77
N LEU A 263 2.97 14.07 28.86
CA LEU A 263 2.27 15.34 29.04
C LEU A 263 1.33 15.32 30.26
N LEU A 264 0.65 14.21 30.49
CA LEU A 264 -0.27 14.08 31.62
C LEU A 264 0.47 13.94 32.97
N ASN A 265 1.64 13.30 32.95
CA ASN A 265 2.46 13.02 34.14
C ASN A 265 3.53 14.09 34.43
N ASP A 266 3.54 15.22 33.70
CA ASP A 266 4.52 16.31 33.85
C ASP A 266 5.98 15.86 33.63
N ILE A 267 6.19 14.97 32.65
CA ILE A 267 7.52 14.44 32.30
C ILE A 267 8.00 15.09 31.01
N PRO A 268 9.09 15.90 31.04
CA PRO A 268 9.59 16.57 29.85
C PRO A 268 10.29 15.56 28.94
N LEU A 269 9.80 15.44 27.70
CA LEU A 269 10.44 14.60 26.67
C LEU A 269 11.40 15.37 25.78
N TYR A 270 11.21 16.68 25.66
CA TYR A 270 11.97 17.55 24.77
C TYR A 270 12.78 18.57 25.58
N PRO A 271 13.87 19.11 25.02
CA PRO A 271 14.58 20.21 25.63
C PRO A 271 13.64 21.40 25.88
N LYS A 272 13.97 22.19 26.90
CA LYS A 272 13.27 23.45 27.20
C LYS A 272 13.25 24.35 25.98
N VAL A 273 12.16 25.07 25.75
CA VAL A 273 12.05 26.00 24.61
C VAL A 273 13.09 27.13 24.72
N SER A 274 13.45 27.52 25.94
CA SER A 274 14.55 28.44 26.23
C SER A 274 15.96 27.92 25.86
N ASP A 275 16.11 26.60 25.68
CA ASP A 275 17.39 26.00 25.29
C ASP A 275 17.61 26.14 23.78
N SER A 276 18.82 26.57 23.41
CA SER A 276 19.32 26.58 22.04
C SER A 276 19.14 25.25 21.29
N TYR A 277 19.23 24.11 21.98
CA TYR A 277 19.07 22.79 21.36
C TYR A 277 17.62 22.49 20.94
N SER A 278 16.62 23.18 21.50
CA SER A 278 15.20 22.98 21.12
C SER A 278 14.92 23.33 19.65
N VAL A 279 15.71 24.24 19.09
CA VAL A 279 15.62 24.67 17.68
C VAL A 279 15.83 23.48 16.73
N ILE A 280 16.67 22.51 17.09
CA ILE A 280 16.93 21.33 16.26
C ILE A 280 15.66 20.48 16.12
N PHE A 281 14.95 20.25 17.23
CA PHE A 281 13.72 19.45 17.24
C PHE A 281 12.59 20.14 16.48
N LEU A 282 12.45 21.46 16.68
CA LEU A 282 11.49 22.27 15.93
C LEU A 282 11.79 22.25 14.44
N PHE A 283 13.06 22.40 14.06
CA PHE A 283 13.49 22.35 12.66
C PHE A 283 13.19 20.99 12.02
N ILE A 284 13.52 19.87 12.68
CA ILE A 284 13.26 18.53 12.14
C ILE A 284 11.76 18.32 11.93
N PHE A 285 10.93 18.67 12.92
CA PHE A 285 9.48 18.51 12.82
C PHE A 285 8.89 19.40 11.72
N SER A 286 9.21 20.69 11.72
CA SER A 286 8.73 21.63 10.71
C SER A 286 9.21 21.24 9.31
N SER A 287 10.47 20.85 9.15
CA SER A 287 11.03 20.42 7.86
C SER A 287 10.30 19.20 7.30
N ALA A 288 9.98 18.20 8.14
CA ALA A 288 9.22 17.03 7.71
C ALA A 288 7.81 17.39 7.21
N ILE A 289 7.11 18.27 7.94
CA ILE A 289 5.77 18.74 7.57
C ILE A 289 5.81 19.60 6.29
N PHE A 290 6.76 20.54 6.21
CA PHE A 290 6.92 21.41 5.04
C PHE A 290 7.35 20.64 3.80
N LYS A 291 8.23 19.64 3.92
CA LYS A 291 8.60 18.76 2.81
C LYS A 291 7.37 18.11 2.20
N HIS A 292 6.52 17.50 3.05
CA HIS A 292 5.31 16.85 2.57
C HIS A 292 4.33 17.85 1.93
N LEU A 293 4.16 19.02 2.55
CA LEU A 293 3.30 20.07 1.98
C LEU A 293 3.82 20.54 0.63
N GLN A 294 5.13 20.76 0.49
CA GLN A 294 5.76 21.15 -0.78
C GLN A 294 5.55 20.08 -1.86
N GLU A 295 5.69 18.80 -1.52
CA GLU A 295 5.45 17.70 -2.44
C GLU A 295 4.00 17.69 -2.94
N VAL A 296 3.03 17.84 -2.04
CA VAL A 296 1.60 17.91 -2.39
C VAL A 296 1.32 19.09 -3.31
N LEU A 297 1.82 20.28 -2.98
CA LEU A 297 1.58 21.49 -3.78
C LEU A 297 2.27 21.42 -5.15
N SER A 298 3.50 20.90 -5.22
CA SER A 298 4.25 20.76 -6.48
C SER A 298 3.64 19.77 -7.47
N THR A 299 2.88 18.79 -6.97
CA THR A 299 2.15 17.80 -7.78
C THR A 299 0.70 18.22 -8.07
N GLY A 300 0.33 19.47 -7.77
CA GLY A 300 -1.00 20.04 -8.06
C GLY A 300 -2.06 19.77 -7.00
N GLY A 301 -1.70 19.16 -5.87
CA GLY A 301 -2.58 18.96 -4.72
C GLY A 301 -2.85 20.27 -3.95
N THR A 302 -3.85 20.25 -3.08
CA THR A 302 -4.23 21.40 -2.25
C THR A 302 -3.79 21.23 -0.80
N PHE A 303 -3.90 22.29 0.02
CA PHE A 303 -3.72 22.15 1.47
C PHE A 303 -4.69 21.15 2.11
N GLN A 304 -5.90 21.01 1.55
CA GLN A 304 -6.87 20.01 1.99
C GLN A 304 -6.37 18.59 1.66
N THR A 305 -5.76 18.39 0.49
CA THR A 305 -5.11 17.13 0.09
C THR A 305 -4.00 16.77 1.08
N TRP A 306 -3.10 17.70 1.40
CA TRP A 306 -2.04 17.48 2.39
C TRP A 306 -2.59 17.07 3.76
N ARG A 307 -3.65 17.76 4.21
CA ARG A 307 -4.31 17.44 5.49
C ARG A 307 -4.93 16.05 5.49
N ASN A 308 -5.56 15.65 4.38
CA ASN A 308 -6.16 14.32 4.23
C ASN A 308 -5.10 13.23 4.16
N GLU A 309 -4.03 13.40 3.36
CA GLU A 309 -2.92 12.46 3.28
C GLU A 309 -2.27 12.24 4.67
N GLN A 310 -2.04 13.32 5.44
CA GLN A 310 -1.53 13.22 6.82
C GLN A 310 -2.48 12.47 7.75
N ARG A 311 -3.80 12.74 7.69
CA ARG A 311 -4.80 12.02 8.50
C ARG A 311 -4.84 10.54 8.14
N ILE A 312 -4.89 10.23 6.85
CA ILE A 312 -4.95 8.87 6.34
C ILE A 312 -3.69 8.09 6.69
N TRP A 313 -2.52 8.72 6.60
CA TRP A 313 -1.27 8.17 7.08
C TRP A 313 -1.32 7.81 8.56
N MET A 314 -1.84 8.69 9.42
CA MET A 314 -2.03 8.40 10.86
C MET A 314 -2.98 7.22 11.06
N MET A 315 -4.15 7.23 10.40
CA MET A 315 -5.16 6.18 10.50
C MET A 315 -4.63 4.81 10.05
N LYS A 316 -4.02 4.73 8.85
CA LYS A 316 -3.44 3.49 8.30
C LYS A 316 -2.34 2.94 9.20
N SER A 317 -1.50 3.81 9.76
CA SER A 317 -0.37 3.38 10.60
C SER A 317 -0.80 2.69 11.89
N ILE A 318 -1.78 3.24 12.59
CA ILE A 318 -2.26 2.64 13.84
C ILE A 318 -3.19 1.44 13.61
N THR A 319 -3.74 1.29 12.39
CA THR A 319 -4.68 0.22 12.03
C THR A 319 -4.09 -0.76 10.99
N SER A 320 -4.26 -0.49 9.70
CA SER A 320 -3.86 -1.36 8.59
C SER A 320 -2.41 -1.83 8.66
N HIS A 321 -1.47 -0.94 8.95
CA HIS A 321 -0.04 -1.30 9.04
C HIS A 321 0.25 -2.16 10.28
N LEU A 322 -0.35 -1.84 11.43
CA LEU A 322 -0.24 -2.67 12.64
C LEU A 322 -0.76 -4.08 12.35
N TYR A 323 -2.01 -4.19 11.92
CA TYR A 323 -2.67 -5.49 11.76
C TYR A 323 -2.12 -6.29 10.59
N GLY A 324 -1.74 -5.65 9.49
CA GLY A 324 -1.06 -6.31 8.39
C GLY A 324 0.30 -6.84 8.81
N SER A 325 1.09 -6.07 9.56
CA SER A 325 2.39 -6.51 10.07
C SER A 325 2.24 -7.69 11.04
N LEU A 326 1.29 -7.61 11.98
CA LEU A 326 0.99 -8.70 12.90
C LEU A 326 0.53 -9.96 12.16
N ASP A 327 -0.34 -9.81 11.16
CA ASP A 327 -0.82 -10.92 10.32
C ASP A 327 0.34 -11.66 9.63
N ALA A 328 1.25 -10.91 8.98
CA ALA A 328 2.44 -11.48 8.35
C ALA A 328 3.37 -12.18 9.36
N ILE A 329 3.60 -11.59 10.53
CA ILE A 329 4.42 -12.20 11.60
C ILE A 329 3.77 -13.49 12.10
N MET A 330 2.46 -13.49 12.37
CA MET A 330 1.72 -14.65 12.86
C MET A 330 1.71 -15.80 11.86
N LYS A 331 1.57 -15.51 10.55
CA LYS A 331 1.70 -16.52 9.49
C LYS A 331 3.08 -17.16 9.49
N ARG A 332 4.13 -16.34 9.64
CA ARG A 332 5.52 -16.82 9.62
C ARG A 332 5.86 -17.76 10.78
N ILE A 333 5.30 -17.51 11.96
CA ILE A 333 5.46 -18.38 13.13
C ILE A 333 4.47 -19.55 13.19
N GLY A 334 3.64 -19.73 12.15
CA GLY A 334 2.69 -20.84 12.04
C GLY A 334 1.45 -20.71 12.93
N MET A 335 1.16 -19.52 13.47
CA MET A 335 0.00 -19.29 14.35
C MET A 335 -1.30 -18.99 13.60
N ARG A 336 -1.22 -18.68 12.29
CA ARG A 336 -2.38 -18.35 11.46
C ARG A 336 -2.18 -18.83 10.03
N GLU A 337 -3.22 -19.37 9.42
CA GLU A 337 -3.21 -19.73 8.01
C GLU A 337 -3.30 -18.50 7.10
N ALA A 338 -2.75 -18.63 5.88
CA ALA A 338 -2.89 -17.60 4.87
C ALA A 338 -4.37 -17.43 4.50
N SER A 339 -4.91 -16.22 4.69
CA SER A 339 -6.29 -15.89 4.33
C SER A 339 -6.29 -14.75 3.30
N PHE A 340 -7.09 -14.91 2.25
CA PHE A 340 -7.27 -13.94 1.18
C PHE A 340 -8.76 -13.64 1.05
N LEU A 341 -9.15 -12.42 1.44
CA LEU A 341 -10.50 -11.90 1.23
C LEU A 341 -10.38 -10.70 0.29
N PRO A 342 -10.90 -10.79 -0.94
CA PRO A 342 -10.99 -9.64 -1.83
C PRO A 342 -11.77 -8.51 -1.17
N THR A 343 -11.37 -7.27 -1.42
CA THR A 343 -12.15 -6.10 -1.00
C THR A 343 -13.45 -6.04 -1.77
N ASN A 344 -14.54 -5.73 -1.09
CA ASN A 344 -15.79 -5.42 -1.75
C ASN A 344 -15.67 -4.04 -2.42
N LYS A 345 -16.10 -3.95 -3.68
CA LYS A 345 -16.17 -2.67 -4.44
C LYS A 345 -17.60 -2.34 -4.83
N VAL A 346 -18.58 -3.06 -4.28
CA VAL A 346 -20.00 -2.79 -4.47
C VAL A 346 -20.38 -1.53 -3.70
N GLU A 347 -21.01 -0.59 -4.40
CA GLU A 347 -21.40 0.70 -3.84
C GLU A 347 -22.71 0.59 -3.03
N ASP A 348 -22.65 0.97 -1.76
CA ASP A 348 -23.84 1.30 -0.98
C ASP A 348 -24.18 2.79 -1.18
N ALA A 349 -25.41 3.07 -1.63
CA ALA A 349 -25.83 4.44 -1.97
C ALA A 349 -25.70 5.42 -0.79
N GLU A 350 -25.94 5.00 0.44
CA GLU A 350 -25.80 5.87 1.62
C GLU A 350 -24.33 6.19 1.91
N GLN A 351 -23.44 5.19 1.79
CA GLN A 351 -21.99 5.37 1.97
C GLN A 351 -21.40 6.28 0.88
N VAL A 352 -21.84 6.11 -0.36
CA VAL A 352 -21.41 6.95 -1.49
C VAL A 352 -21.82 8.42 -1.26
N GLU A 353 -23.04 8.67 -0.77
CA GLU A 353 -23.46 10.04 -0.45
C GLU A 353 -22.63 10.67 0.67
N LEU A 354 -22.31 9.91 1.73
CA LEU A 354 -21.39 10.39 2.77
C LEU A 354 -20.00 10.73 2.20
N TYR A 355 -19.46 9.87 1.33
CA TYR A 355 -18.17 10.09 0.69
C TYR A 355 -18.17 11.34 -0.21
N LYS A 356 -19.24 11.56 -0.99
CA LYS A 356 -19.42 12.78 -1.79
C LYS A 356 -19.51 14.04 -0.93
N MET A 357 -20.09 13.94 0.27
CA MET A 357 -20.14 15.04 1.25
C MET A 357 -18.82 15.25 2.02
N GLY A 358 -17.76 14.49 1.73
CA GLY A 358 -16.49 14.59 2.44
C GLY A 358 -16.56 14.09 3.88
N LYS A 359 -17.50 13.19 4.19
CA LYS A 359 -17.67 12.61 5.53
C LYS A 359 -17.19 11.16 5.58
N PHE A 360 -16.36 10.86 6.57
CA PHE A 360 -15.91 9.50 6.85
C PHE A 360 -17.11 8.60 7.24
N ASP A 361 -17.09 7.36 6.78
CA ASP A 361 -18.02 6.34 7.23
C ASP A 361 -17.34 5.47 8.29
N PHE A 362 -17.72 5.63 9.56
CA PHE A 362 -17.17 4.85 10.66
C PHE A 362 -17.93 3.53 10.90
N GLN A 363 -18.76 3.06 9.96
CA GLN A 363 -19.33 1.71 9.97
C GLN A 363 -18.29 0.65 9.57
N THR A 364 -17.27 0.48 10.40
CA THR A 364 -16.20 -0.48 10.19
C THR A 364 -16.06 -1.45 11.37
N SER A 365 -15.25 -2.48 11.19
CA SER A 365 -14.94 -3.47 12.21
C SER A 365 -14.37 -2.83 13.48
N ASN A 366 -14.74 -3.37 14.64
CA ASN A 366 -14.20 -2.95 15.93
C ASN A 366 -12.68 -3.10 16.00
N MET A 367 -12.13 -4.04 15.23
CA MET A 367 -10.69 -4.23 15.06
C MET A 367 -9.99 -2.92 14.66
N PHE A 368 -10.56 -2.13 13.76
CA PHE A 368 -9.96 -0.87 13.33
C PHE A 368 -10.40 0.32 14.17
N LEU A 369 -11.67 0.38 14.59
CA LEU A 369 -12.18 1.54 15.33
C LEU A 369 -11.61 1.63 16.74
N VAL A 370 -11.51 0.50 17.47
CA VAL A 370 -11.17 0.54 18.89
C VAL A 370 -9.78 1.14 19.12
N PRO A 371 -8.70 0.73 18.43
CA PRO A 371 -7.39 1.36 18.59
C PRO A 371 -7.41 2.86 18.23
N MET A 372 -8.07 3.20 17.11
CA MET A 372 -8.14 4.57 16.61
C MET A 372 -8.86 5.50 17.59
N VAL A 373 -10.02 5.10 18.07
CA VAL A 373 -10.82 5.88 19.03
C VAL A 373 -10.14 5.90 20.40
N SER A 374 -9.49 4.81 20.82
CA SER A 374 -8.76 4.78 22.10
C SER A 374 -7.62 5.80 22.12
N LEU A 375 -6.81 5.87 21.07
CA LEU A 375 -5.72 6.84 21.00
C LEU A 375 -6.22 8.29 20.97
N ILE A 376 -7.37 8.55 20.35
CA ILE A 376 -7.99 9.88 20.38
C ILE A 376 -8.51 10.23 21.77
N ILE A 377 -9.16 9.30 22.47
CA ILE A 377 -9.61 9.52 23.86
C ILE A 377 -8.41 9.75 24.78
N LEU A 378 -7.37 8.91 24.68
CA LEU A 378 -6.11 9.07 25.41
C LEU A 378 -5.53 10.47 25.18
N ASN A 379 -5.41 10.89 23.92
CA ASN A 379 -4.86 12.20 23.57
C ASN A 379 -5.75 13.35 24.07
N LEU A 380 -7.08 13.24 24.02
CA LEU A 380 -8.00 14.24 24.57
C LEU A 380 -7.82 14.41 26.09
N VAL A 381 -7.79 13.30 26.83
CA VAL A 381 -7.61 13.32 28.29
C VAL A 381 -6.24 13.91 28.65
N SER A 382 -5.19 13.45 27.97
CA SER A 382 -3.83 13.95 28.16
C SER A 382 -3.69 15.43 27.81
N PHE A 383 -4.34 15.89 26.73
CA PHE A 383 -4.31 17.30 26.32
C PHE A 383 -4.97 18.19 27.37
N ILE A 384 -6.19 17.85 27.80
CA ILE A 384 -6.93 18.65 28.78
C ILE A 384 -6.22 18.63 30.13
N GLY A 385 -5.82 17.46 30.61
CA GLY A 385 -5.14 17.31 31.90
C GLY A 385 -3.75 17.97 31.91
N GLY A 386 -2.97 17.78 30.85
CA GLY A 386 -1.66 18.38 30.68
C GLY A 386 -1.72 19.90 30.52
N LEU A 387 -2.64 20.43 29.71
CA LEU A 387 -2.81 21.87 29.54
C LEU A 387 -3.22 22.54 30.86
N ALA A 388 -4.15 21.93 31.62
CA ALA A 388 -4.51 22.42 32.94
C ALA A 388 -3.29 22.48 33.87
N ARG A 389 -2.49 21.41 33.92
CA ARG A 389 -1.25 21.38 34.72
C ARG A 389 -0.26 22.46 34.31
N VAL A 390 -0.02 22.64 33.01
CA VAL A 390 0.91 23.66 32.51
C VAL A 390 0.48 25.07 32.94
N ILE A 391 -0.82 25.36 32.89
CA ILE A 391 -1.39 26.65 33.31
C ILE A 391 -1.26 26.84 34.83
N PHE A 392 -1.57 25.82 35.64
CA PHE A 392 -1.58 25.95 37.10
C PHE A 392 -0.19 25.86 37.74
N VAL A 393 0.71 25.03 37.21
CA VAL A 393 2.06 24.80 37.76
C VAL A 393 3.09 25.77 37.16
N GLY A 394 2.83 26.33 35.97
CA GLY A 394 3.71 27.30 35.31
C GLY A 394 4.90 26.70 34.54
N ASN A 395 4.87 25.39 34.25
CA ASN A 395 5.94 24.67 33.53
C ASN A 395 5.85 24.78 31.99
N SER A 396 5.42 25.92 31.46
CA SER A 396 5.20 26.10 30.01
C SER A 396 6.45 25.86 29.17
N ASP A 397 7.62 26.30 29.64
CA ASP A 397 8.90 26.17 28.94
C ASP A 397 9.33 24.71 28.69
N GLN A 398 8.85 23.76 29.52
CA GLN A 398 9.21 22.35 29.43
C GLN A 398 8.19 21.52 28.62
N MET A 399 6.92 21.89 28.65
CA MET A 399 5.82 21.05 28.13
C MET A 399 5.26 21.52 26.79
N LEU A 400 5.66 22.70 26.29
CA LEU A 400 5.05 23.32 25.12
C LEU A 400 5.06 22.42 23.87
N VAL A 401 6.16 21.69 23.63
CA VAL A 401 6.27 20.80 22.46
C VAL A 401 5.27 19.65 22.56
N GLN A 402 5.11 19.05 23.75
CA GLN A 402 4.14 17.96 23.96
C GLN A 402 2.70 18.46 23.81
N VAL A 403 2.39 19.65 24.33
CA VAL A 403 1.09 20.31 24.15
C VAL A 403 0.81 20.54 22.65
N PHE A 404 1.80 21.03 21.91
CA PHE A 404 1.68 21.27 20.47
C PHE A 404 1.45 19.97 19.68
N ILE A 405 2.22 18.91 19.93
CA ILE A 405 2.05 17.60 19.27
C ILE A 405 0.65 17.04 19.56
N SER A 406 0.23 17.09 20.83
CA SER A 406 -1.09 16.63 21.25
C SER A 406 -2.21 17.40 20.54
N PHE A 407 -2.11 18.74 20.50
CA PHE A 407 -3.04 19.60 19.77
C PHE A 407 -3.07 19.29 18.27
N TYR A 408 -1.90 19.16 17.63
CA TYR A 408 -1.78 18.82 16.21
C TYR A 408 -2.52 17.51 15.87
N ILE A 409 -2.31 16.46 16.66
CA ILE A 409 -2.98 15.17 16.46
C ILE A 409 -4.52 15.32 16.57
N LEU A 410 -5.02 16.09 17.54
CA LEU A 410 -6.46 16.34 17.69
C LEU A 410 -7.05 17.10 16.50
N VAL A 411 -6.35 18.13 16.01
CA VAL A 411 -6.80 18.92 14.84
C VAL A 411 -6.84 18.06 13.58
N MET A 412 -5.79 17.27 13.32
CA MET A 412 -5.72 16.43 12.12
C MET A 412 -6.80 15.34 12.14
N ASN A 413 -7.11 14.81 13.32
CA ASN A 413 -8.08 13.73 13.52
C ASN A 413 -9.46 14.21 14.01
N PHE A 414 -9.77 15.50 13.87
CA PHE A 414 -11.07 16.07 14.25
C PHE A 414 -12.29 15.30 13.70
N PRO A 415 -12.29 14.76 12.46
CA PRO A 415 -13.43 13.98 11.96
C PRO A 415 -13.80 12.76 12.82
N ILE A 416 -12.83 12.18 13.54
CA ILE A 416 -13.07 11.07 14.48
C ILE A 416 -13.82 11.61 15.71
N ILE A 417 -13.36 12.73 16.26
CA ILE A 417 -13.98 13.40 17.42
C ILE A 417 -15.41 13.83 17.07
N GLU A 418 -15.58 14.46 15.91
CA GLU A 418 -16.88 14.86 15.38
C GLU A 418 -17.81 13.64 15.24
N ALA A 419 -17.30 12.52 14.73
CA ALA A 419 -18.06 11.29 14.58
C ALA A 419 -18.40 10.59 15.90
N MET A 420 -17.62 10.80 16.96
CA MET A 420 -17.92 10.27 18.29
C MET A 420 -19.00 11.07 19.01
N ILE A 421 -18.96 12.41 18.92
CA ILE A 421 -19.73 13.30 19.81
C ILE A 421 -20.86 14.03 19.06
N MET A 422 -20.61 14.53 17.86
CA MET A 422 -21.49 15.50 17.19
C MET A 422 -22.40 14.87 16.15
N ARG A 423 -21.93 13.83 15.45
CA ARG A 423 -22.68 13.20 14.35
C ARG A 423 -23.85 12.35 14.85
N LYS A 424 -24.98 12.49 14.14
CA LYS A 424 -26.22 11.73 14.37
C LYS A 424 -26.59 10.81 13.21
N ASP A 425 -25.87 10.90 12.09
CA ASP A 425 -26.06 10.04 10.94
C ASP A 425 -25.51 8.62 11.17
N LYS A 426 -25.81 7.71 10.24
CA LYS A 426 -25.43 6.30 10.33
C LYS A 426 -23.91 6.06 10.29
N GLY A 427 -23.13 6.96 9.69
CA GLY A 427 -21.68 6.86 9.58
C GLY A 427 -20.91 7.32 10.82
N ARG A 428 -21.60 7.57 11.94
CA ARG A 428 -21.01 7.95 13.23
C ARG A 428 -20.28 6.79 13.92
N VAL A 429 -19.39 7.09 14.87
CA VAL A 429 -18.79 6.07 15.74
C VAL A 429 -19.86 5.55 16.70
N ARG A 430 -20.01 4.23 16.79
CA ARG A 430 -20.99 3.59 17.69
C ARG A 430 -20.67 3.89 19.16
N PRO A 431 -21.67 4.20 20.01
CA PRO A 431 -21.43 4.43 21.44
C PRO A 431 -20.77 3.24 22.16
N SER A 432 -21.11 2.01 21.79
CA SER A 432 -20.49 0.80 22.33
C SER A 432 -18.98 0.74 22.06
N VAL A 433 -18.54 1.17 20.87
CA VAL A 433 -17.12 1.27 20.50
C VAL A 433 -16.44 2.36 21.31
N THR A 434 -17.10 3.49 21.54
CA THR A 434 -16.57 4.60 22.36
C THR A 434 -16.34 4.15 23.79
N ILE A 435 -17.29 3.43 24.40
CA ILE A 435 -17.16 2.89 25.76
C ILE A 435 -15.99 1.89 25.84
N LEU A 436 -15.94 0.94 24.91
CA LEU A 436 -14.84 -0.04 24.86
C LEU A 436 -13.48 0.66 24.70
N SER A 437 -13.41 1.66 23.84
CA SER A 437 -12.19 2.44 23.60
C SER A 437 -11.78 3.27 24.82
N ALA A 438 -12.73 3.80 25.57
CA ALA A 438 -12.46 4.49 26.84
C ALA A 438 -11.86 3.54 27.88
N MET A 439 -12.33 2.28 27.95
CA MET A 439 -11.72 1.26 28.81
C MET A 439 -10.27 0.98 28.41
N PHE A 440 -9.99 0.76 27.12
CA PHE A 440 -8.62 0.58 26.62
C PHE A 440 -7.73 1.79 26.91
N SER A 441 -8.25 3.01 26.67
CA SER A 441 -7.53 4.26 26.98
C SER A 441 -7.19 4.37 28.46
N THR A 442 -8.11 3.96 29.33
CA THR A 442 -7.89 3.95 30.79
C THR A 442 -6.79 2.97 31.18
N ILE A 443 -6.73 1.79 30.53
CA ILE A 443 -5.63 0.83 30.73
C ILE A 443 -4.28 1.46 30.34
N PHE A 444 -4.20 2.14 29.19
CA PHE A 444 -2.99 2.84 28.79
C PHE A 444 -2.59 3.95 29.77
N LEU A 445 -3.55 4.73 30.27
CA LEU A 445 -3.31 5.75 31.28
C LEU A 445 -2.76 5.13 32.58
N LEU A 446 -3.36 4.04 33.06
CA LEU A 446 -2.93 3.33 34.27
C LEU A 446 -1.52 2.73 34.11
N LEU A 447 -1.26 2.07 32.98
CA LEU A 447 0.07 1.54 32.65
C LEU A 447 1.10 2.66 32.57
N GLY A 448 0.75 3.78 31.94
CA GLY A 448 1.60 4.98 31.88
C GLY A 448 1.94 5.51 33.27
N CYS A 449 0.95 5.65 34.16
CA CYS A 449 1.20 6.05 35.55
C CYS A 449 2.12 5.06 36.29
N ILE A 450 1.97 3.75 36.07
CA ILE A 450 2.83 2.75 36.75
C ILE A 450 4.26 2.81 36.20
N ILE A 451 4.43 2.83 34.88
CA ILE A 451 5.75 2.74 34.24
C ILE A 451 6.55 4.05 34.38
N LEU A 452 5.87 5.20 34.34
CA LEU A 452 6.53 6.51 34.33
C LEU A 452 6.69 7.14 35.70
N CYS A 453 5.92 6.69 36.71
CA CYS A 453 6.03 7.19 38.09
C CYS A 453 6.83 6.25 39.02
N CYS A 454 7.25 5.07 38.53
CA CYS A 454 8.28 4.24 39.14
C CYS A 454 9.66 4.63 38.60
#